data_AF-A0A5A8DE59-F1
#
_entry.id   AF-A0A5A8DE59-F1
#
_cell.length_a   1.000
_cell.length_b   1.000
_cell.length_c   1.000
_cell.angle_alpha   90.00
_cell.angle_beta   90.00
_cell.angle_gamma   90.00
#
_symmetry.space_group_name_H-M   'P 1'
#
loop_
_entity.id
_entity.type
_entity.pdbx_description
1 polymer ?
#
loop_
_entity_poly.entity_id
_entity_poly.type
_entity_poly.pdbx_seq_one_letter_code
_entity_poly.pdbx_strand_id
1 'polypeptide(L)'
;MAATRQKEDAMGSALYEAVIATNTLEASRLLGAGAPINWQPRASGGSTALIAAAARGSLDCVRLLLDRGADAEARNSYGITALMSASEHGHAHVARLLLDRGADLKATNQDGAAALAMAADRSEVDTVRLLLDRGADLEAKDNDGATALMGAAARGHTDVVRLLLDRGADPEIRDKAGKSALDRCRSDTCKSALLGAERLQRWRRRRLLVAWLR
;
A
#
# COMPACT_ATOMS: atom_id res chain seq x y z
N MET A 1 -37.94 -10.01 -6.21
CA MET A 1 -36.54 -9.71 -6.63
C MET A 1 -36.11 -8.27 -6.33
N ALA A 2 -36.93 -7.23 -6.57
CA ALA A 2 -36.56 -5.86 -6.21
C ALA A 2 -36.44 -5.63 -4.68
N ALA A 3 -37.40 -6.14 -3.90
CA ALA A 3 -37.41 -5.98 -2.44
C ALA A 3 -36.26 -6.72 -1.72
N THR A 4 -35.81 -7.86 -2.25
CA THR A 4 -34.69 -8.63 -1.70
C THR A 4 -33.36 -7.91 -1.94
N ARG A 5 -33.16 -7.37 -3.15
CA ARG A 5 -31.98 -6.58 -3.51
C ARG A 5 -31.90 -5.28 -2.70
N GLN A 6 -33.02 -4.59 -2.53
CA GLN A 6 -33.07 -3.37 -1.72
C GLN A 6 -32.74 -3.63 -0.26
N LYS A 7 -33.16 -4.79 0.28
CA LYS A 7 -32.81 -5.22 1.64
C LYS A 7 -31.31 -5.53 1.77
N GLU A 8 -30.72 -6.23 0.80
CA GLU A 8 -29.27 -6.51 0.76
C GLU A 8 -28.46 -5.21 0.70
N ASP A 9 -28.85 -4.27 -0.16
CA ASP A 9 -28.19 -2.98 -0.29
C ASP A 9 -28.28 -2.15 1.00
N ALA A 10 -29.43 -2.16 1.68
CA ALA A 10 -29.59 -1.49 2.97
C ALA A 10 -28.72 -2.13 4.07
N MET A 11 -28.64 -3.46 4.13
CA MET A 11 -27.80 -4.17 5.12
C MET A 11 -26.31 -3.98 4.83
N GLY A 12 -25.90 -4.03 3.57
CA GLY A 12 -24.53 -3.74 3.15
C GLY A 12 -24.12 -2.31 3.49
N SER A 13 -24.98 -1.34 3.21
CA SER A 13 -24.76 0.06 3.57
C SER A 13 -24.65 0.24 5.09
N ALA A 14 -25.52 -0.39 5.87
CA ALA A 14 -25.46 -0.32 7.33
C ALA A 14 -24.16 -0.92 7.89
N LEU A 15 -23.70 -2.04 7.33
CA LEU A 15 -22.42 -2.65 7.70
C LEU A 15 -21.25 -1.71 7.39
N TYR A 16 -21.27 -1.10 6.20
CA TYR A 16 -20.25 -0.15 5.78
C TYR A 16 -20.18 1.07 6.71
N GLU A 17 -21.33 1.67 7.06
CA GLU A 17 -21.41 2.79 8.00
C GLU A 17 -20.96 2.41 9.41
N ALA A 18 -21.33 1.22 9.91
CA ALA A 18 -20.88 0.74 11.21
C ALA A 18 -19.34 0.63 11.26
N VAL A 19 -18.73 0.15 10.17
CA VAL A 19 -17.26 0.07 10.04
C VAL A 19 -16.63 1.45 9.93
N ILE A 20 -17.21 2.36 9.16
CA ILE A 20 -16.78 3.77 9.10
C ILE A 20 -16.87 4.41 10.48
N ALA A 21 -17.85 4.05 11.31
CA ALA A 21 -17.96 4.52 12.68
C ALA A 21 -17.04 3.77 13.67
N THR A 22 -16.20 2.82 13.24
CA THR A 22 -15.39 1.93 14.11
C THR A 22 -16.24 1.15 15.14
N ASN A 23 -17.53 0.95 14.85
CA ASN A 23 -18.44 0.24 15.75
C ASN A 23 -18.40 -1.27 15.47
N THR A 24 -17.39 -1.94 16.03
CA THR A 24 -17.18 -3.38 15.86
C THR A 24 -18.35 -4.21 16.39
N LEU A 25 -19.03 -3.75 17.44
CA LEU A 25 -20.20 -4.45 18.01
C LEU A 25 -21.36 -4.47 17.01
N GLU A 26 -21.68 -3.30 16.45
CA GLU A 26 -22.75 -3.18 15.46
C GLU A 26 -22.39 -3.90 14.16
N ALA A 27 -21.15 -3.81 13.70
CA ALA A 27 -20.67 -4.57 12.56
C ALA A 27 -20.83 -6.09 12.78
N SER A 28 -20.47 -6.60 13.97
CA SER A 28 -20.63 -8.02 14.32
C SER A 28 -22.10 -8.45 14.33
N ARG A 29 -22.98 -7.59 14.88
CA ARG A 29 -24.43 -7.81 14.90
C ARG A 29 -25.01 -7.88 13.47
N LEU A 30 -24.62 -6.95 12.59
CA LEU A 30 -25.07 -6.89 11.21
C LEU A 30 -24.60 -8.10 10.40
N LEU A 31 -23.35 -8.53 10.58
CA LEU A 31 -22.84 -9.76 9.97
C LEU A 31 -23.62 -11.00 10.45
N GLY A 32 -23.94 -11.08 11.75
CA GLY A 32 -24.79 -12.14 12.29
C GLY A 32 -26.23 -12.14 11.75
N ALA A 33 -26.73 -10.97 11.32
CA ALA A 33 -28.03 -10.81 10.68
C ALA A 33 -28.01 -11.11 9.16
N GLY A 34 -26.86 -11.50 8.59
CA GLY A 34 -26.71 -11.83 7.18
C GLY A 34 -26.37 -10.63 6.29
N ALA A 35 -25.77 -9.56 6.84
CA ALA A 35 -25.28 -8.47 6.02
C ALA A 35 -24.20 -8.97 5.02
N PRO A 36 -24.28 -8.58 3.73
CA PRO A 36 -23.33 -9.03 2.72
C PRO A 36 -21.92 -8.47 2.99
N ILE A 37 -20.99 -9.35 3.38
CA ILE A 37 -19.66 -8.95 3.87
C ILE A 37 -18.77 -8.28 2.80
N ASN A 38 -18.87 -8.74 1.55
CA ASN A 38 -18.14 -8.20 0.40
C ASN A 38 -19.01 -7.22 -0.42
N TRP A 39 -20.01 -6.60 0.21
CA TRP A 39 -20.86 -5.63 -0.46
C TRP A 39 -20.06 -4.41 -0.92
N GLN A 40 -20.38 -3.96 -2.13
CA GLN A 40 -19.71 -2.85 -2.78
C GLN A 40 -20.70 -1.70 -3.02
N PRO A 41 -20.57 -0.58 -2.28
CA PRO A 41 -21.37 0.61 -2.49
C PRO A 41 -21.08 1.25 -3.84
N ARG A 42 -22.12 1.52 -4.64
CA ARG A 42 -21.97 2.26 -5.90
C ARG A 42 -21.51 3.71 -5.69
N ALA A 43 -21.96 4.33 -4.59
CA ALA A 43 -21.71 5.74 -4.31
C ALA A 43 -20.27 6.03 -3.85
N SER A 44 -19.59 5.07 -3.22
CA SER A 44 -18.21 5.22 -2.72
C SER A 44 -17.20 4.38 -3.50
N GLY A 45 -17.40 4.30 -4.82
CA GLY A 45 -16.45 3.67 -5.73
C GLY A 45 -16.23 2.17 -5.46
N GLY A 46 -17.21 1.46 -4.91
CA GLY A 46 -17.10 0.02 -4.66
C GLY A 46 -16.16 -0.36 -3.50
N SER A 47 -15.82 0.58 -2.61
CA SER A 47 -15.02 0.28 -1.42
C SER A 47 -15.76 -0.69 -0.49
N THR A 48 -15.23 -1.90 -0.28
CA THR A 48 -15.83 -2.87 0.66
C THR A 48 -15.67 -2.39 2.10
N ALA A 49 -16.44 -2.99 3.01
CA ALA A 49 -16.25 -2.76 4.45
C ALA A 49 -14.81 -3.03 4.91
N LEU A 50 -14.13 -4.04 4.34
CA LEU A 50 -12.74 -4.35 4.68
C LEU A 50 -11.77 -3.24 4.24
N ILE A 51 -11.94 -2.69 3.03
CA ILE A 51 -11.13 -1.57 2.53
C ILE A 51 -11.34 -0.33 3.42
N ALA A 52 -12.59 -0.02 3.77
CA ALA A 52 -12.90 1.09 4.68
C ALA A 52 -12.30 0.89 6.09
N ALA A 53 -12.41 -0.31 6.66
CA ALA A 53 -11.79 -0.62 7.94
C ALA A 53 -10.26 -0.44 7.90
N ALA A 54 -9.64 -0.85 6.78
CA ALA A 54 -8.21 -0.72 6.57
C ALA A 54 -7.76 0.73 6.42
N ALA A 55 -8.50 1.55 5.66
CA ALA A 55 -8.26 3.00 5.52
C ALA A 55 -8.36 3.74 6.87
N ARG A 56 -9.20 3.26 7.78
CA ARG A 56 -9.40 3.85 9.12
C ARG A 56 -8.46 3.29 10.19
N GLY A 57 -7.64 2.30 9.87
CA GLY A 57 -6.73 1.67 10.83
C GLY A 57 -7.44 0.85 11.92
N SER A 58 -8.71 0.49 11.71
CA SER A 58 -9.52 -0.24 12.68
C SER A 58 -9.14 -1.71 12.71
N LEU A 59 -8.17 -2.07 13.56
CA LEU A 59 -7.67 -3.44 13.68
C LEU A 59 -8.78 -4.43 14.04
N ASP A 60 -9.70 -4.02 14.91
CA ASP A 60 -10.79 -4.88 15.38
C ASP A 60 -11.82 -5.14 14.28
N CYS A 61 -12.20 -4.11 13.50
CA CYS A 61 -13.08 -4.31 12.35
C CYS A 61 -12.41 -5.17 11.28
N VAL A 62 -11.13 -4.93 10.96
CA VAL A 62 -10.39 -5.73 9.98
C VAL A 62 -10.35 -7.20 10.42
N ARG A 63 -10.01 -7.45 11.69
CA ARG A 63 -9.98 -8.81 12.24
C ARG A 63 -11.34 -9.49 12.17
N LEU A 64 -12.39 -8.81 12.65
CA LEU A 64 -13.76 -9.31 12.59
C LEU A 64 -14.18 -9.66 11.15
N LEU A 65 -13.92 -8.78 10.19
CA LEU A 65 -14.30 -8.99 8.80
C LEU A 65 -13.55 -10.18 8.18
N LEU A 66 -12.23 -10.27 8.39
CA LEU A 66 -11.43 -11.40 7.89
C LEU A 66 -11.85 -12.72 8.54
N ASP A 67 -12.10 -12.74 9.85
CA ASP A 67 -12.56 -13.93 10.57
C ASP A 67 -13.97 -14.39 10.11
N ARG A 68 -14.74 -13.50 9.46
CA ARG A 68 -16.05 -13.78 8.87
C ARG A 68 -15.98 -14.03 7.35
N GLY A 69 -14.78 -14.15 6.78
CA GLY A 69 -14.58 -14.50 5.37
C GLY A 69 -14.68 -13.33 4.41
N ALA A 70 -14.37 -12.10 4.85
CA ALA A 70 -14.18 -10.99 3.93
C ALA A 70 -13.05 -11.30 2.94
N ASP A 71 -13.25 -10.94 1.68
CA ASP A 71 -12.25 -11.12 0.63
C ASP A 71 -11.16 -10.05 0.78
N ALA A 72 -9.96 -10.49 1.18
CA ALA A 72 -8.80 -9.61 1.34
C ALA A 72 -8.32 -9.00 0.01
N GLU A 73 -8.63 -9.66 -1.11
CA GLU A 73 -8.23 -9.26 -2.46
C GLU A 73 -9.34 -8.51 -3.21
N ALA A 74 -10.46 -8.22 -2.53
CA ALA A 74 -11.50 -7.38 -3.07
C ALA A 74 -10.93 -6.01 -3.45
N ARG A 75 -11.31 -5.55 -4.65
CA ARG A 75 -10.86 -4.28 -5.22
C ARG A 75 -12.02 -3.32 -5.35
N ASN A 76 -11.76 -2.05 -5.03
CA ASN A 76 -12.68 -0.97 -5.36
C ASN A 76 -12.52 -0.56 -6.85
N SER A 77 -13.25 0.46 -7.28
CA SER A 77 -13.25 0.97 -8.66
C SER A 77 -11.94 1.58 -9.12
N TYR A 78 -10.95 1.74 -8.24
CA TYR A 78 -9.59 2.19 -8.53
C TYR A 78 -8.57 1.04 -8.49
N GLY A 79 -9.04 -0.20 -8.30
CA GLY A 79 -8.17 -1.37 -8.14
C GLY A 79 -7.52 -1.47 -6.76
N ILE A 80 -7.94 -0.67 -5.77
CA ILE A 80 -7.34 -0.61 -4.44
C ILE A 80 -7.84 -1.78 -3.59
N THR A 81 -6.91 -2.49 -2.95
CA THR A 81 -7.16 -3.55 -1.95
C THR A 81 -7.09 -3.00 -0.53
N ALA A 82 -7.48 -3.81 0.46
CA ALA A 82 -7.36 -3.44 1.87
C ALA A 82 -5.90 -3.18 2.28
N LEU A 83 -4.94 -3.97 1.78
CA LEU A 83 -3.52 -3.80 2.08
C LEU A 83 -2.99 -2.47 1.55
N MET A 84 -3.35 -2.12 0.31
CA MET A 84 -3.00 -0.83 -0.29
C MET A 84 -3.55 0.33 0.53
N SER A 85 -4.82 0.26 0.93
CA SER A 85 -5.46 1.33 1.69
C SER A 85 -4.84 1.51 3.08
N ALA A 86 -4.58 0.42 3.81
CA ALA A 86 -3.84 0.49 5.08
C ALA A 86 -2.42 1.04 4.88
N SER A 87 -1.78 0.73 3.76
CA SER A 87 -0.41 1.15 3.47
C SER A 87 -0.33 2.64 3.15
N GLU A 88 -1.29 3.15 2.38
CA GLU A 88 -1.41 4.59 2.06
C GLU A 88 -1.63 5.44 3.32
N HIS A 89 -2.38 4.94 4.30
CA HIS A 89 -2.75 5.67 5.52
C HIS A 89 -1.84 5.37 6.73
N GLY A 90 -0.70 4.68 6.53
CA GLY A 90 0.27 4.47 7.60
C GLY A 90 -0.11 3.43 8.66
N HIS A 91 -1.13 2.61 8.40
CA HIS A 91 -1.64 1.66 9.39
C HIS A 91 -0.86 0.33 9.37
N ALA A 92 0.41 0.39 9.75
CA ALA A 92 1.33 -0.76 9.73
C ALA A 92 0.81 -1.97 10.53
N HIS A 93 0.09 -1.76 11.64
CA HIS A 93 -0.54 -2.84 12.42
C HIS A 93 -1.66 -3.55 11.66
N VAL A 94 -2.45 -2.81 10.86
CA VAL A 94 -3.47 -3.39 9.98
C VAL A 94 -2.83 -4.09 8.78
N ALA A 95 -1.86 -3.44 8.13
CA ALA A 95 -1.12 -4.03 7.02
C ALA A 95 -0.46 -5.35 7.43
N ARG A 96 0.10 -5.42 8.65
CA ARG A 96 0.66 -6.65 9.22
C ARG A 96 -0.38 -7.76 9.30
N LEU A 97 -1.55 -7.46 9.88
CA LEU A 97 -2.64 -8.44 9.98
C LEU A 97 -3.08 -8.93 8.59
N LEU A 98 -3.25 -8.03 7.63
CA LEU A 98 -3.65 -8.40 6.26
C LEU A 98 -2.62 -9.33 5.61
N LEU A 99 -1.33 -9.04 5.74
CA LEU A 99 -0.25 -9.89 5.24
C LEU A 99 -0.19 -11.24 5.95
N ASP A 100 -0.39 -11.25 7.27
CA ASP A 100 -0.45 -12.49 8.06
C ASP A 100 -1.68 -13.36 7.67
N ARG A 101 -2.71 -12.77 7.04
CA ARG A 101 -3.87 -13.45 6.45
C ARG A 101 -3.74 -13.70 4.95
N GLY A 102 -2.55 -13.52 4.38
CA GLY A 102 -2.24 -13.90 3.01
C GLY A 102 -2.61 -12.87 1.94
N ALA A 103 -2.79 -11.60 2.31
CA ALA A 103 -3.00 -10.54 1.33
C ALA A 103 -1.82 -10.45 0.34
N ASP A 104 -2.12 -10.24 -0.95
CA ASP A 104 -1.11 -10.20 -2.00
C ASP A 104 -0.33 -8.89 -1.98
N LEU A 105 0.96 -9.00 -1.64
CA LEU A 105 1.91 -7.89 -1.62
C LEU A 105 2.23 -7.34 -3.02
N LYS A 106 2.00 -8.14 -4.07
CA LYS A 106 2.27 -7.79 -5.47
C LYS A 106 1.05 -7.21 -6.20
N ALA A 107 -0.11 -7.20 -5.55
CA ALA A 107 -1.29 -6.56 -6.12
C ALA A 107 -0.97 -5.10 -6.47
N THR A 108 -1.51 -4.63 -7.60
CA THR A 108 -1.40 -3.25 -8.05
C THR A 108 -2.77 -2.62 -8.25
N ASN A 109 -2.84 -1.30 -8.07
CA ASN A 109 -4.03 -0.51 -8.39
C ASN A 109 -4.11 -0.24 -9.92
N GLN A 110 -5.06 0.58 -10.36
CA GLN A 110 -5.23 0.94 -11.78
C GLN A 110 -4.02 1.66 -12.39
N ASP A 111 -3.25 2.38 -11.58
CA ASP A 111 -2.03 3.06 -12.01
C ASP A 111 -0.81 2.12 -12.01
N GLY A 112 -0.98 0.84 -11.65
CA GLY A 112 0.12 -0.11 -11.51
C GLY A 112 0.90 0.04 -10.19
N ALA A 113 0.47 0.92 -9.29
CA ALA A 113 1.14 1.11 -8.00
C ALA A 113 0.80 0.00 -7.01
N ALA A 114 1.84 -0.62 -6.43
CA ALA A 114 1.72 -1.58 -5.34
C ALA A 114 1.67 -0.88 -3.96
N ALA A 115 1.36 -1.64 -2.90
CA ALA A 115 1.27 -1.12 -1.54
C ALA A 115 2.54 -0.37 -1.08
N LEU A 116 3.73 -0.83 -1.49
CA LEU A 116 5.01 -0.17 -1.17
C LEU A 116 5.10 1.25 -1.76
N ALA A 117 4.69 1.41 -3.02
CA ALA A 117 4.72 2.71 -3.69
C ALA A 117 3.73 3.68 -3.04
N MET A 118 2.55 3.21 -2.65
CA MET A 118 1.54 4.03 -1.96
C MET A 118 2.02 4.49 -0.57
N ALA A 119 2.62 3.59 0.23
CA ALA A 119 3.20 3.97 1.53
C ALA A 119 4.36 4.97 1.35
N ALA A 120 5.17 4.79 0.31
CA ALA A 120 6.30 5.67 0.03
C ALA A 120 5.87 7.07 -0.43
N ASP A 121 4.81 7.20 -1.24
CA ASP A 121 4.25 8.50 -1.66
C ASP A 121 3.64 9.29 -0.50
N ARG A 122 3.28 8.61 0.61
CA ARG A 122 2.64 9.21 1.79
C ARG A 122 3.58 9.39 2.99
N SER A 123 4.87 9.06 2.84
CA SER A 123 5.88 9.14 3.92
C SER A 123 5.70 8.15 5.07
N GLU A 124 5.05 7.02 4.85
CA GLU A 124 4.69 6.07 5.91
C GLU A 124 5.81 5.09 6.24
N VAL A 125 6.84 5.59 6.94
CA VAL A 125 8.12 4.88 7.19
C VAL A 125 7.94 3.49 7.81
N ASP A 126 7.07 3.36 8.81
CA ASP A 126 6.86 2.07 9.50
C ASP A 126 6.16 1.04 8.61
N THR A 127 5.21 1.50 7.79
CA THR A 127 4.56 0.65 6.79
C THR A 127 5.55 0.26 5.70
N VAL A 128 6.35 1.20 5.18
CA VAL A 128 7.40 0.90 4.19
C VAL A 128 8.36 -0.16 4.74
N ARG A 129 8.83 0.01 5.98
CA ARG A 129 9.71 -0.96 6.65
C ARG A 129 9.05 -2.33 6.73
N LEU A 130 7.81 -2.40 7.19
CA LEU A 130 7.04 -3.64 7.26
C LEU A 130 6.94 -4.33 5.90
N LEU A 131 6.53 -3.61 4.85
CA LEU A 131 6.34 -4.18 3.52
C LEU A 131 7.65 -4.75 2.97
N LEU A 132 8.77 -4.04 3.15
CA LEU A 132 10.10 -4.51 2.76
C LEU A 132 10.54 -5.73 3.57
N ASP A 133 10.29 -5.76 4.87
CA ASP A 133 10.59 -6.90 5.73
C ASP A 133 9.74 -8.14 5.35
N ARG A 134 8.60 -7.94 4.68
CA ARG A 134 7.73 -8.99 4.13
C ARG A 134 8.04 -9.34 2.67
N GLY A 135 9.12 -8.79 2.11
CA GLY A 135 9.60 -9.14 0.78
C GLY A 135 8.91 -8.38 -0.37
N ALA A 136 8.44 -7.16 -0.11
CA ALA A 136 7.94 -6.30 -1.19
C ALA A 136 9.04 -6.06 -2.21
N ASP A 137 8.67 -6.10 -3.50
CA ASP A 137 9.61 -5.80 -4.57
C ASP A 137 9.95 -4.31 -4.54
N LEU A 138 11.21 -4.04 -4.21
CA LEU A 138 11.76 -2.69 -4.06
C LEU A 138 11.73 -1.90 -5.37
N GLU A 139 11.83 -2.61 -6.50
CA GLU A 139 11.87 -2.04 -7.84
C GLU A 139 10.60 -2.28 -8.65
N ALA A 140 9.50 -2.64 -7.96
CA ALA A 140 8.19 -2.68 -8.58
C ALA A 140 7.88 -1.33 -9.24
N LYS A 141 7.46 -1.40 -10.50
CA LYS A 141 7.18 -0.23 -11.34
C LYS A 141 5.68 -0.06 -11.53
N ASP A 142 5.22 1.17 -11.42
CA ASP A 142 3.89 1.56 -11.86
C ASP A 142 3.78 1.64 -13.39
N ASN A 143 2.60 2.03 -13.89
CA ASN A 143 2.33 2.16 -15.31
C ASN A 143 3.19 3.22 -16.00
N ASP A 144 3.76 4.18 -15.28
CA ASP A 144 4.69 5.18 -15.82
C ASP A 144 6.16 4.74 -15.69
N GLY A 145 6.40 3.55 -15.15
CA GLY A 145 7.74 3.02 -14.90
C GLY A 145 8.39 3.57 -13.64
N ALA A 146 7.65 4.29 -12.80
CA ALA A 146 8.17 4.87 -11.57
C ALA A 146 8.20 3.85 -10.43
N THR A 147 9.25 3.92 -9.60
CA THR A 147 9.42 3.07 -8.42
C THR A 147 9.04 3.82 -7.14
N ALA A 148 8.91 3.09 -6.02
CA ALA A 148 8.64 3.69 -4.72
C ALA A 148 9.68 4.78 -4.33
N LEU A 149 10.96 4.58 -4.70
CA LEU A 149 12.03 5.55 -4.46
C LEU A 149 11.79 6.86 -5.24
N MET A 150 11.33 6.78 -6.49
CA MET A 150 11.00 7.96 -7.28
C MET A 150 9.83 8.74 -6.71
N GLY A 151 8.78 8.05 -6.25
CA GLY A 151 7.64 8.66 -5.59
C GLY A 151 8.06 9.42 -4.32
N ALA A 152 8.78 8.74 -3.42
CA ALA A 152 9.30 9.35 -2.20
C ALA A 152 10.20 10.56 -2.49
N ALA A 153 11.09 10.47 -3.49
CA ALA A 153 11.96 11.57 -3.91
C ALA A 153 11.16 12.76 -4.47
N ALA A 154 10.15 12.49 -5.31
CA ALA A 154 9.27 13.52 -5.89
C ALA A 154 8.49 14.29 -4.83
N ARG A 155 8.13 13.64 -3.71
CA ARG A 155 7.46 14.25 -2.56
C ARG A 155 8.41 14.83 -1.52
N GLY A 156 9.71 14.55 -1.61
CA GLY A 156 10.72 15.01 -0.65
C GLY A 156 10.74 14.23 0.67
N HIS A 157 10.16 13.03 0.71
CA HIS A 157 10.08 12.15 1.88
C HIS A 157 11.44 11.51 2.17
N THR A 158 12.35 12.31 2.75
CA THR A 158 13.77 11.98 2.89
C THR A 158 14.01 10.74 3.74
N ASP A 159 13.19 10.49 4.76
CA ASP A 159 13.35 9.30 5.63
C ASP A 159 12.96 8.02 4.90
N VAL A 160 11.91 8.05 4.06
CA VAL A 160 11.57 6.94 3.17
C VAL A 160 12.64 6.74 2.11
N VAL A 161 13.16 7.82 1.50
CA VAL A 161 14.27 7.73 0.54
C VAL A 161 15.48 7.04 1.16
N ARG A 162 15.90 7.46 2.36
CA ARG A 162 17.01 6.82 3.09
C ARG A 162 16.72 5.35 3.37
N LEU A 163 15.53 5.04 3.89
CA LEU A 163 15.13 3.65 4.16
C LEU A 163 15.19 2.78 2.91
N LEU A 164 14.66 3.24 1.77
CA LEU A 164 14.69 2.49 0.52
C LEU A 164 16.13 2.27 0.02
N LEU A 165 16.97 3.30 0.08
CA LEU A 165 18.39 3.20 -0.29
C LEU A 165 19.17 2.25 0.63
N ASP A 166 18.90 2.29 1.94
CA ASP A 166 19.50 1.37 2.92
C ASP A 166 19.09 -0.08 2.66
N ARG A 167 17.88 -0.29 2.11
CA ARG A 167 17.40 -1.61 1.65
C ARG A 167 17.87 -2.00 0.25
N GLY A 168 18.69 -1.15 -0.38
CA GLY A 168 19.39 -1.45 -1.62
C GLY A 168 18.70 -0.97 -2.90
N ALA A 169 17.77 -0.01 -2.79
CA ALA A 169 17.06 0.51 -3.96
C ALA A 169 18.06 1.10 -4.97
N ASP A 170 17.83 0.88 -6.27
CA ASP A 170 18.68 1.41 -7.33
C ASP A 170 18.23 2.85 -7.71
N PRO A 171 18.98 3.90 -7.30
CA PRO A 171 18.62 5.27 -7.63
C PRO A 171 18.73 5.61 -9.13
N GLU A 172 19.40 4.76 -9.92
CA GLU A 172 19.69 4.98 -11.34
C GLU A 172 18.57 4.46 -12.27
N ILE A 173 17.58 3.75 -11.73
CA ILE A 173 16.42 3.33 -12.53
C ILE A 173 15.76 4.57 -13.13
N ARG A 174 15.29 4.43 -14.36
CA ARG A 174 14.57 5.47 -15.09
C ARG A 174 13.15 5.02 -15.39
N ASP A 175 12.24 5.97 -15.25
CA ASP A 175 10.85 5.83 -15.69
C ASP A 175 10.72 5.95 -17.22
N LYS A 176 9.48 5.91 -17.71
CA LYS A 176 9.19 6.06 -19.16
C LYS A 176 9.54 7.44 -19.71
N ALA A 177 9.65 8.47 -18.87
CA ALA A 177 10.10 9.81 -19.25
C ALA A 177 11.63 9.96 -19.18
N GLY A 178 12.36 8.88 -18.88
CA GLY A 178 13.81 8.88 -18.73
C GLY A 178 14.30 9.54 -17.44
N LYS A 179 13.44 9.80 -16.46
CA LYS A 179 13.77 10.45 -15.19
C LYS A 179 14.08 9.42 -14.11
N SER A 180 15.16 9.68 -13.37
CA SER A 180 15.58 8.94 -12.19
C SER A 180 14.99 9.52 -10.90
N ALA A 181 15.22 8.87 -9.76
CA ALA A 181 14.85 9.43 -8.46
C ALA A 181 15.52 10.79 -8.21
N LEU A 182 16.76 10.97 -8.66
CA LEU A 182 17.49 12.24 -8.54
C LEU A 182 16.83 13.34 -9.38
N ASP A 183 16.40 13.01 -10.60
CA ASP A 183 15.73 13.97 -11.50
C ASP A 183 14.37 14.43 -10.96
N ARG A 184 13.68 13.58 -10.20
CA ARG A 184 12.37 13.87 -9.58
C ARG A 184 12.49 14.63 -8.27
N CYS A 185 13.66 14.61 -7.63
CA CYS A 185 13.88 15.10 -6.29
C CYS A 185 13.66 16.62 -6.15
N ARG A 186 12.83 17.04 -5.18
CA ARG A 186 12.48 18.46 -4.98
C ARG A 186 13.30 19.18 -3.90
N SER A 187 13.94 18.46 -2.97
CA SER A 187 14.69 19.06 -1.85
C SER A 187 16.18 18.75 -1.91
N ASP A 188 17.00 19.66 -1.40
CA ASP A 188 18.45 19.46 -1.35
C ASP A 188 18.86 18.31 -0.39
N THR A 189 18.05 18.07 0.64
CA THR A 189 18.23 16.91 1.54
C THR A 189 18.05 15.59 0.79
N CYS A 190 17.01 15.46 -0.03
CA CYS A 190 16.79 14.27 -0.85
C CYS A 190 17.91 14.11 -1.91
N LYS A 191 18.35 15.20 -2.55
CA LYS A 191 19.49 15.15 -3.50
C LYS A 191 20.75 14.65 -2.80
N SER A 192 21.03 15.16 -1.60
CA SER A 192 22.20 14.74 -0.83
C SER A 192 22.16 13.26 -0.45
N ALA A 193 20.99 12.72 -0.10
CA ALA A 193 20.80 11.31 0.21
C ALA A 193 21.05 10.43 -1.03
N LEU A 194 20.49 10.80 -2.18
CA LEU A 194 20.63 10.07 -3.44
C LEU A 194 22.08 10.10 -3.96
N LEU A 195 22.71 11.27 -3.99
CA LEU A 195 24.11 11.42 -4.42
C LEU A 195 25.07 10.66 -3.49
N GLY A 196 24.78 10.62 -2.18
CA GLY A 196 25.53 9.81 -1.22
C GLY A 196 25.46 8.32 -1.56
N ALA A 197 24.26 7.81 -1.85
CA ALA A 197 24.04 6.42 -2.22
C ALA A 197 24.68 6.06 -3.57
N GLU A 198 24.59 6.92 -4.59
CA GLU A 198 25.24 6.70 -5.89
C GLU A 198 26.76 6.53 -5.76
N ARG A 199 27.41 7.39 -4.96
CA ARG A 199 28.86 7.31 -4.73
C ARG A 199 29.24 5.98 -4.08
N LEU A 200 28.45 5.53 -3.11
CA LEU A 200 28.67 4.26 -2.43
C LEU A 200 28.45 3.06 -3.36
N GLN A 201 27.38 3.09 -4.16
CA GLN A 201 27.05 2.08 -5.17
C GLN A 201 28.15 1.97 -6.24
N ARG A 202 28.59 3.10 -6.81
CA ARG A 202 29.70 3.13 -7.77
C ARG A 202 31.00 2.61 -7.17
N TRP A 203 31.31 2.95 -5.92
CA TRP A 203 32.47 2.42 -5.22
C TRP A 203 32.37 0.90 -5.02
N ARG A 204 31.20 0.38 -4.61
CA ARG A 204 30.96 -1.07 -4.48
C ARG A 204 31.15 -1.80 -5.80
N ARG A 205 30.57 -1.30 -6.90
CA ARG A 205 30.72 -1.90 -8.24
C ARG A 205 32.19 -1.92 -8.68
N ARG A 206 32.94 -0.83 -8.49
CA ARG A 206 34.37 -0.76 -8.79
C ARG A 206 35.19 -1.74 -7.95
N ARG A 207 34.88 -1.86 -6.65
CA ARG A 207 35.61 -2.74 -5.73
C ARG A 207 35.36 -4.23 -6.03
N LEU A 208 34.14 -4.59 -6.43
CA LEU A 208 33.81 -5.95 -6.89
C LEU A 208 34.52 -6.30 -8.20
N LEU A 209 34.58 -5.36 -9.16
CA LEU A 209 35.35 -5.55 -10.41
C LEU A 209 36.84 -5.80 -10.15
N VAL A 210 37.45 -5.06 -9.21
CA VAL A 210 38.86 -5.26 -8.84
C VAL A 210 39.08 -6.60 -8.12
N ALA A 211 38.11 -7.08 -7.35
CA ALA A 211 38.17 -8.39 -6.68
C ALA A 211 38.03 -9.57 -7.65
N TRP A 212 37.35 -9.38 -8.78
CA TRP A 212 37.16 -10.40 -9.83
C TRP A 212 38.35 -10.53 -10.81
N LEU A 213 39.26 -9.54 -10.82
CA LEU A 213 40.44 -9.49 -11.69
C LEU A 213 41.74 -9.97 -11.00
N ARG A 214 41.62 -10.60 -9.83
CA ARG A 214 42.71 -11.22 -9.07
C ARG A 214 42.44 -12.71 -8.90
#